data_AF-A0AAU0T0W8-F1
#
_entry.id   AF-A0AAU0T0W8-F1
#
_cell.length_a   1.000
_cell.length_b   1.000
_cell.length_c   1.000
_cell.angle_alpha   90.00
_cell.angle_beta   90.00
_cell.angle_gamma   90.00
#
_symmetry.space_group_name_H-M   'P 1'
#
loop_
_entity.id
_entity.type
_entity.pdbx_description
1 polymer ?
#
loop_
_entity_poly.entity_id
_entity_poly.type
_entity_poly.pdbx_seq_one_letter_code
_entity_poly.pdbx_strand_id
1 'polypeptide(L)'
;MKIAAFCLFVLSSIGWINYSDAADPVRVPGCAEYIESGQWVYRFNEWTLELKPTVCGRGIGADETAYMFYEIAKKFSGDQYWVNTRGMINQLTCHLQIARTKPEWNLDPWRPYVGNADSVAAGCNVVTPKPQPPFE
;
A
#
# COMPACT_ATOMS: atom_id res chain seq x y z
N MET A 1 31.19 45.52 -44.64
CA MET A 1 32.41 46.16 -44.10
C MET A 1 32.37 46.05 -42.58
N LYS A 2 33.38 45.39 -41.97
CA LYS A 2 33.70 45.26 -40.52
C LYS A 2 32.78 44.33 -39.70
N ILE A 3 33.20 43.10 -39.38
CA ILE A 3 34.00 42.63 -38.20
C ILE A 3 33.13 42.72 -36.92
N ALA A 4 32.48 41.63 -36.48
CA ALA A 4 32.95 40.55 -35.57
C ALA A 4 32.76 40.86 -34.07
N ALA A 5 32.07 39.95 -33.37
CA ALA A 5 32.28 39.69 -31.95
C ALA A 5 32.08 38.19 -31.72
N PHE A 6 33.21 37.52 -31.53
CA PHE A 6 33.34 36.13 -31.10
C PHE A 6 32.78 35.98 -29.69
N CYS A 7 31.87 35.04 -29.48
CA CYS A 7 31.69 34.42 -28.17
C CYS A 7 32.19 32.98 -28.30
N LEU A 8 33.39 32.72 -27.77
CA LEU A 8 33.90 31.36 -27.61
C LEU A 8 32.98 30.63 -26.62
N PHE A 9 32.21 29.65 -27.10
CA PHE A 9 31.78 28.55 -26.25
C PHE A 9 32.63 27.34 -26.55
N VAL A 10 33.27 26.87 -25.47
CA VAL A 10 34.17 25.74 -25.41
C VAL A 10 33.46 24.50 -25.93
N LEU A 11 34.03 23.86 -26.95
CA LEU A 11 33.70 22.51 -27.37
C LEU A 11 34.12 21.54 -26.24
N SER A 12 33.24 21.30 -25.27
CA SER A 12 33.28 20.04 -24.54
C SER A 12 32.35 19.09 -25.26
N SER A 13 32.91 18.00 -25.76
CA SER A 13 32.21 16.88 -26.37
C SER A 13 31.30 16.23 -25.33
N ILE A 14 30.12 16.81 -25.12
CA ILE A 14 29.05 16.16 -24.39
C ILE A 14 28.47 15.15 -25.37
N GLY A 15 28.86 13.89 -25.18
CA GLY A 15 28.24 12.78 -25.88
C GLY A 15 26.73 12.89 -25.76
N TRP A 16 26.04 12.60 -26.86
CA TRP A 16 24.61 12.41 -26.87
C TRP A 16 24.27 11.37 -25.81
N ILE A 17 23.75 11.80 -24.67
CA ILE A 17 23.13 10.88 -23.72
C ILE A 17 21.89 10.40 -24.47
N ASN A 18 21.98 9.21 -25.07
CA ASN A 18 20.79 8.46 -25.42
C ASN A 18 20.14 8.11 -24.09
N TYR A 19 19.22 8.97 -23.65
CA TYR A 19 18.26 8.61 -22.62
C TYR A 19 17.35 7.57 -23.28
N SER A 20 17.81 6.32 -23.32
CA SER A 20 16.92 5.20 -23.54
C SER A 20 15.94 5.26 -22.38
N ASP A 21 14.74 5.78 -22.66
CA ASP A 21 13.55 5.60 -21.85
C ASP A 21 13.32 4.09 -21.68
N ALA A 22 14.03 3.48 -20.74
CA ALA A 22 13.51 2.34 -20.04
C ALA A 22 12.42 2.89 -19.12
N ALA A 23 11.26 3.22 -19.70
CA ALA A 23 10.05 3.40 -18.92
C ALA A 23 9.91 2.14 -18.06
N ASP A 24 9.92 2.32 -16.75
CA ASP A 24 9.64 1.25 -15.80
C ASP A 24 8.33 0.59 -16.26
N PRO A 25 8.30 -0.73 -16.56
CA PRO A 25 7.08 -1.34 -17.05
C PRO A 25 5.99 -1.09 -16.03
N VAL A 26 4.96 -0.34 -16.41
CA VAL A 26 3.79 -0.08 -15.57
C VAL A 26 3.25 -1.43 -15.14
N ARG A 27 3.51 -1.80 -13.88
CA ARG A 27 3.08 -3.09 -13.37
C ARG A 27 1.55 -3.08 -13.28
N VAL A 28 0.94 -3.99 -14.02
CA VAL A 28 -0.51 -4.17 -14.07
C VAL A 28 -0.96 -4.98 -12.84
N PRO A 29 -2.09 -4.63 -12.20
CA PRO A 29 -2.72 -5.48 -11.19
C PRO A 29 -2.91 -6.92 -11.69
N GLY A 30 -2.53 -7.93 -10.90
CA GLY A 30 -2.66 -9.34 -11.29
C GLY A 30 -4.07 -9.89 -11.13
N CYS A 31 -4.92 -9.23 -10.34
CA CYS A 31 -6.34 -9.53 -10.22
C CYS A 31 -7.20 -8.45 -10.89
N ALA A 32 -8.31 -8.87 -11.51
CA ALA A 32 -9.35 -7.94 -11.94
C ALA A 32 -10.01 -7.24 -10.74
N GLU A 33 -10.16 -7.97 -9.62
CA GLU A 33 -10.66 -7.47 -8.34
C GLU A 33 -10.06 -8.29 -7.19
N TYR A 34 -9.60 -7.61 -6.14
CA TYR A 34 -9.02 -8.23 -4.94
C TYR A 34 -10.07 -8.45 -3.83
N ILE A 35 -11.07 -7.58 -3.73
CA ILE A 35 -12.11 -7.60 -2.67
C ILE A 35 -13.49 -7.84 -3.28
N GLU A 36 -14.11 -8.97 -2.93
CA GLU A 36 -15.47 -9.33 -3.35
C GLU A 36 -16.51 -8.42 -2.70
N SER A 37 -16.39 -8.19 -1.38
CA SER A 37 -17.28 -7.30 -0.64
C SER A 37 -16.62 -6.76 0.62
N GLY A 38 -17.20 -5.70 1.18
CA GLY A 38 -16.80 -5.17 2.47
C GLY A 38 -17.87 -4.30 3.09
N GLN A 39 -17.85 -4.20 4.41
CA GLN A 39 -18.82 -3.44 5.19
C GLN A 39 -18.19 -2.92 6.48
N TRP A 40 -18.61 -1.74 6.91
CA TRP A 40 -18.31 -1.23 8.25
C TRP A 40 -19.25 -1.87 9.27
N VAL A 41 -18.69 -2.59 10.22
CA VAL A 41 -19.43 -3.23 11.32
C VAL A 41 -18.99 -2.64 12.65
N TYR A 42 -19.95 -2.46 13.55
CA TYR A 42 -19.67 -1.98 14.90
C TYR A 42 -19.48 -3.18 15.84
N ARG A 43 -18.29 -3.33 16.41
CA ARG A 43 -17.90 -4.45 17.28
C ARG A 43 -16.80 -4.02 18.25
N PHE A 44 -16.80 -4.62 19.45
CA PHE A 44 -15.86 -4.21 20.52
C PHE A 44 -15.90 -2.71 20.85
N ASN A 45 -17.09 -2.11 20.75
CA ASN A 45 -17.32 -0.67 20.89
C ASN A 45 -16.56 0.22 19.88
N GLU A 46 -16.11 -0.35 18.77
CA GLU A 46 -15.34 0.34 17.74
C GLU A 46 -15.84 -0.03 16.34
N TRP A 47 -15.52 0.82 15.36
CA TRP A 47 -15.81 0.54 13.95
C TRP A 47 -14.73 -0.34 13.33
N THR A 48 -15.14 -1.33 12.55
CA THR A 48 -14.28 -2.31 11.90
C THR A 48 -14.66 -2.44 10.44
N LEU A 49 -13.68 -2.43 9.53
CA LEU A 49 -13.90 -2.76 8.14
C LEU A 49 -13.76 -4.28 7.96
N GLU A 50 -14.89 -4.97 7.84
CA GLU A 50 -14.94 -6.40 7.52
C GLU A 50 -14.90 -6.58 6.00
N LEU A 51 -13.96 -7.40 5.52
CA LEU A 51 -13.70 -7.62 4.10
C LEU A 51 -13.82 -9.09 3.74
N LYS A 52 -14.46 -9.37 2.60
CA LYS A 52 -14.41 -10.68 1.95
C LYS A 52 -13.52 -10.57 0.70
N PRO A 53 -12.32 -11.14 0.70
CA PRO A 53 -11.45 -11.14 -0.47
C PRO A 53 -11.89 -12.17 -1.52
N THR A 54 -11.65 -11.86 -2.79
CA THR A 54 -11.88 -12.79 -3.91
C THR A 54 -10.91 -13.98 -3.85
N VAL A 55 -11.17 -15.03 -4.63
CA VAL A 55 -10.22 -16.15 -4.77
C VAL A 55 -8.87 -15.67 -5.29
N CYS A 56 -8.86 -14.74 -6.25
CA CYS A 56 -7.62 -14.14 -6.76
C CYS A 56 -6.92 -13.31 -5.68
N GLY A 57 -7.66 -12.42 -5.00
CA GLY A 57 -7.12 -11.57 -3.93
C GLY A 57 -6.49 -12.36 -2.78
N ARG A 58 -7.04 -13.53 -2.46
CA ARG A 58 -6.44 -14.46 -1.48
C ARG A 58 -5.13 -15.08 -1.94
N GLY A 59 -4.87 -15.14 -3.24
CA GLY A 59 -3.70 -15.78 -3.83
C GLY A 59 -2.50 -14.87 -4.03
N ILE A 60 -2.65 -13.56 -3.82
CA ILE A 60 -1.63 -12.58 -4.22
C ILE A 60 -0.34 -12.65 -3.41
N GLY A 61 0.75 -12.24 -4.05
CA GLY A 61 2.05 -12.02 -3.42
C GLY A 61 2.15 -10.69 -2.66
N ALA A 62 3.26 -10.53 -1.94
CA ALA A 62 3.57 -9.29 -1.22
C ALA A 62 3.66 -8.07 -2.15
N ASP A 63 4.10 -8.32 -3.38
CA ASP A 63 4.32 -7.36 -4.44
C ASP A 63 3.01 -6.83 -5.08
N GLU A 64 1.87 -7.43 -4.73
CA GLU A 64 0.54 -6.94 -5.11
C GLU A 64 -0.27 -6.36 -3.94
N THR A 65 0.25 -6.44 -2.71
CA THR A 65 -0.48 -6.00 -1.50
C THR A 65 -0.85 -4.52 -1.57
N ALA A 66 0.00 -3.68 -2.19
CA ALA A 66 -0.28 -2.27 -2.41
C ALA A 66 -1.46 -2.04 -3.37
N TYR A 67 -1.62 -2.85 -4.43
CA TYR A 67 -2.77 -2.75 -5.34
C TYR A 67 -4.06 -3.16 -4.66
N MET A 68 -4.04 -4.23 -3.86
CA MET A 68 -5.18 -4.63 -3.05
C MET A 68 -5.57 -3.54 -2.05
N PHE A 69 -4.60 -2.94 -1.35
CA PHE A 69 -4.89 -1.85 -0.42
C PHE A 69 -5.40 -0.59 -1.13
N TYR A 70 -4.90 -0.29 -2.32
CA TYR A 70 -5.43 0.79 -3.17
C TYR A 70 -6.90 0.56 -3.53
N GLU A 71 -7.28 -0.68 -3.90
CA GLU A 71 -8.68 -1.02 -4.16
C GLU A 71 -9.56 -0.84 -2.91
N ILE A 72 -9.10 -1.31 -1.74
CA ILE A 72 -9.78 -1.12 -0.46
C ILE A 72 -9.96 0.38 -0.18
N ALA A 73 -8.90 1.18 -0.30
CA ALA A 73 -8.97 2.63 -0.09
C ALA A 73 -9.99 3.28 -1.04
N LYS A 74 -9.93 2.96 -2.34
CA LYS A 74 -10.88 3.48 -3.33
C LYS A 74 -12.34 3.18 -2.98
N LYS A 75 -12.61 2.00 -2.40
CA LYS A 75 -13.96 1.56 -2.03
C LYS A 75 -14.44 2.16 -0.71
N PHE A 76 -13.56 2.34 0.28
CA PHE A 76 -13.96 2.56 1.67
C PHE A 76 -13.40 3.82 2.35
N SER A 77 -12.46 4.55 1.73
CA SER A 77 -11.80 5.70 2.38
C SER A 77 -12.66 6.96 2.52
N GLY A 78 -13.87 6.96 1.95
CA GLY A 78 -14.83 8.05 2.11
C GLY A 78 -15.56 8.03 3.46
N ASP A 79 -15.42 6.95 4.23
CA ASP A 79 -16.08 6.81 5.53
C ASP A 79 -15.28 7.50 6.65
N GLN A 80 -15.98 8.05 7.65
CA GLN A 80 -15.37 8.72 8.81
C GLN A 80 -14.55 7.75 9.68
N TYR A 81 -14.78 6.45 9.57
CA TYR A 81 -14.05 5.41 10.30
C TYR A 81 -12.70 5.05 9.65
N TRP A 82 -12.41 5.59 8.46
CA TRP A 82 -11.15 5.36 7.75
C TRP A 82 -10.00 6.14 8.40
N VAL A 83 -9.44 5.59 9.47
CA VAL A 83 -8.28 6.14 10.19
C VAL A 83 -7.16 5.10 10.27
N ASN A 84 -5.96 5.53 10.70
CA ASN A 84 -4.84 4.61 10.97
C ASN A 84 -4.52 3.65 9.81
N THR A 85 -4.34 4.20 8.61
CA THR A 85 -4.08 3.42 7.40
C THR A 85 -2.83 2.55 7.48
N ARG A 86 -1.78 3.01 8.18
CA ARG A 86 -0.57 2.19 8.46
C ARG A 86 -0.91 0.92 9.23
N GLY A 87 -1.75 1.03 10.27
CA GLY A 87 -2.25 -0.11 11.03
C GLY A 87 -3.10 -1.04 10.16
N MET A 88 -4.00 -0.48 9.34
CA MET A 88 -4.83 -1.27 8.42
C MET A 88 -4.00 -2.02 7.38
N ILE A 89 -2.94 -1.40 6.82
CA ILE A 89 -2.02 -2.07 5.88
C ILE A 89 -1.35 -3.25 6.57
N ASN A 90 -0.86 -3.09 7.80
CA ASN A 90 -0.21 -4.18 8.53
C ASN A 90 -1.17 -5.32 8.86
N GLN A 91 -2.42 -5.00 9.20
CA GLN A 91 -3.46 -6.00 9.39
C GLN A 91 -3.76 -6.76 8.10
N LEU A 92 -3.90 -6.07 6.95
CA LEU A 92 -4.08 -6.71 5.65
C LEU A 92 -2.91 -7.64 5.31
N THR A 93 -1.67 -7.17 5.45
CA THR A 93 -0.47 -7.98 5.22
C THR A 93 -0.43 -9.18 6.13
N CYS A 94 -0.80 -9.03 7.41
CA CYS A 94 -0.87 -10.14 8.35
C CYS A 94 -1.92 -11.19 7.91
N HIS A 95 -3.10 -10.77 7.47
CA HIS A 95 -4.11 -11.70 6.95
C HIS A 95 -3.62 -12.45 5.71
N LEU A 96 -2.94 -11.75 4.80
CA LEU A 96 -2.27 -12.36 3.65
C LEU A 96 -1.11 -13.29 4.06
N GLN A 97 -0.50 -13.14 5.23
CA GLN A 97 0.60 -14.01 5.64
C GLN A 97 0.12 -15.26 6.36
N ILE A 98 -0.81 -15.12 7.31
CA ILE A 98 -1.15 -16.21 8.24
C ILE A 98 -2.63 -16.54 8.34
N ALA A 99 -3.51 -15.77 7.69
CA ALA A 99 -4.96 -15.92 7.84
C ALA A 99 -5.73 -16.01 6.51
N ARG A 100 -5.05 -16.40 5.42
CA ARG A 100 -5.63 -16.42 4.05
C ARG A 100 -6.93 -17.20 3.93
N THR A 101 -7.09 -18.25 4.72
CA THR A 101 -8.24 -19.17 4.68
C THR A 101 -9.43 -18.68 5.49
N LYS A 102 -9.29 -17.62 6.29
CA LYS A 102 -10.43 -17.04 7.02
C LYS A 102 -11.47 -16.52 6.03
N PRO A 103 -12.78 -16.80 6.25
CA PRO A 103 -13.83 -16.36 5.33
C PRO A 103 -13.84 -14.84 5.16
N GLU A 104 -13.76 -14.09 6.26
CA GLU A 104 -13.64 -12.64 6.28
C GLU A 104 -12.37 -12.17 7.01
N TRP A 105 -11.89 -10.98 6.64
CA TRP A 105 -10.77 -10.29 7.26
C TRP A 105 -11.24 -8.95 7.84
N ASN A 106 -10.93 -8.73 9.11
CA ASN A 106 -11.20 -7.45 9.77
C ASN A 106 -9.96 -6.57 9.72
N LEU A 107 -10.14 -5.36 9.20
CA LEU A 107 -9.21 -4.25 9.37
C LEU A 107 -9.81 -3.32 10.42
N ASP A 108 -9.25 -3.37 11.61
CA ASP A 108 -9.69 -2.65 12.80
C ASP A 108 -8.89 -1.33 12.91
N PRO A 109 -9.42 -0.16 12.51
CA PRO A 109 -8.67 1.12 12.54
C PRO A 109 -8.20 1.53 13.94
N TRP A 110 -8.90 1.06 14.98
CA TRP A 110 -8.58 1.29 16.38
C TRP A 110 -7.38 0.46 16.90
N ARG A 111 -6.94 -0.58 16.18
CA ARG A 111 -5.76 -1.35 16.58
C ARG A 111 -4.47 -0.56 16.39
N PRO A 112 -3.53 -0.60 17.35
CA PRO A 112 -2.29 0.12 17.20
C PRO A 112 -1.47 -0.40 16.00
N TYR A 113 -0.83 0.52 15.30
CA TYR A 113 0.21 0.18 14.34
C TYR A 113 1.50 -0.21 15.09
N VAL A 114 2.02 -1.42 14.86
CA VAL A 114 3.22 -1.94 15.54
C VAL A 114 4.28 -2.50 14.59
N GLY A 115 4.03 -2.47 13.28
CA GLY A 115 4.85 -3.17 12.30
C GLY A 115 4.30 -4.57 11.97
N ASN A 116 4.71 -5.10 10.82
CA ASN A 116 4.21 -6.38 10.31
C ASN A 116 4.61 -7.56 11.20
N ALA A 117 5.87 -7.62 11.64
CA ALA A 117 6.39 -8.72 12.45
C ALA A 117 5.62 -8.85 13.79
N ASP A 118 5.42 -7.74 14.49
CA ASP A 118 4.67 -7.70 15.74
C ASP A 118 3.18 -8.02 15.51
N SER A 119 2.63 -7.62 14.35
CA SER A 119 1.26 -7.97 13.95
C SER A 119 1.07 -9.47 13.73
N VAL A 120 2.01 -10.13 13.06
CA VAL A 120 2.04 -11.59 12.86
C VAL A 120 2.22 -12.32 14.18
N ALA A 121 3.15 -11.88 15.02
CA ALA A 121 3.40 -12.47 16.33
C ALA A 121 2.16 -12.44 17.24
N ALA A 122 1.32 -11.40 17.11
CA ALA A 122 0.06 -11.26 17.82
C ALA A 122 -1.15 -11.92 17.12
N GLY A 123 -0.94 -12.73 16.07
CA GLY A 123 -2.03 -13.39 15.35
C GLY A 123 -2.99 -12.41 14.67
N CYS A 124 -2.47 -11.32 14.12
CA CYS A 124 -3.18 -10.21 13.49
C CYS A 124 -4.11 -9.41 14.43
N ASN A 125 -4.07 -9.63 15.75
CA ASN A 125 -4.97 -9.02 16.72
C ASN A 125 -4.21 -8.24 17.80
N VAL A 126 -3.32 -7.33 17.39
CA VAL A 126 -2.55 -6.50 18.32
C VAL A 126 -3.49 -5.58 19.10
N VAL A 127 -3.26 -5.45 20.41
CA VAL A 127 -3.97 -4.50 21.30
C VAL A 127 -3.02 -3.60 22.09
N THR A 128 -1.74 -3.94 22.15
CA THR A 128 -0.73 -3.16 22.87
C THR A 128 0.05 -2.28 21.90
N PRO A 129 0.01 -0.93 22.05
CA PRO A 129 0.80 -0.05 21.21
C PRO A 129 2.29 -0.19 21.47
N LYS A 130 3.09 0.01 20.40
CA LYS A 130 4.54 0.17 20.49
C LYS A 130 4.87 1.67 20.39
N PRO A 131 5.87 2.16 21.13
CA PRO A 131 6.39 3.51 20.92
C PRO A 131 6.73 3.70 19.44
N GLN A 132 6.07 4.66 18.80
CA GLN A 132 6.39 5.03 17.43
C GLN A 132 7.61 5.96 17.48
N PRO A 133 8.64 5.74 16.64
CA PRO A 133 9.68 6.76 16.48
C PRO A 133 9.02 8.07 16.02
N PRO A 134 9.49 9.24 16.49
CA PRO A 134 8.95 10.51 16.02
C PRO A 134 9.15 10.64 14.50
N PHE A 135 8.05 10.75 13.75
CA PHE A 135 7.99 11.12 12.33
C PHE A 135 8.54 10.09 11.32
N GLU A 136 7.95 8.90 11.29
CA GLU A 136 7.84 8.11 10.04
C GLU A 136 6.47 8.32 9.38
#